data_AF-A0A345HYT7-F1
#
_entry.id   AF-A0A345HYT7-F1
#
_cell.length_a   1.000
_cell.length_b   1.000
_cell.length_c   1.000
_cell.angle_alpha   90.00
_cell.angle_beta   90.00
_cell.angle_gamma   90.00
#
_symmetry.space_group_name_H-M   'P 1'
#
loop_
_entity.id
_entity.type
_entity.pdbx_description
1 polymer ?
#
loop_
_entity_poly.entity_id
_entity_poly.type
_entity_poly.pdbx_seq_one_letter_code
_entity_poly.pdbx_strand_id
1 'polypeptide(L)'
;MPQWKEDGLDAFTLGVQGGSPQGYSVEQPWDNAAFTPEGALTAAYRERLEKIIEEADRLGLVVILDIFYHGQDHRLRDEPAIRRAITEVCVWVLRSGWRHVLIEIANEVNWHHHYTHSLIKAERVHELIAHAKSITHEGRRLLVSTSFLAHPPLITERVLAEADFVLLHGNGTPAPDRLREMVEEVKATPGYTPKPIMFNEDDHFDFDRPHHHMKAALAASASWGYFDPGSVTTDPPSADDR
;
A
#
# COMPACT_ATOMS: atom_id res chain seq x y z
N MET A 1 -12.18 -1.49 -14.95
CA MET A 1 -12.16 -0.20 -14.24
C MET A 1 -13.51 0.53 -14.29
N PRO A 2 -14.15 0.82 -15.45
CA PRO A 2 -15.47 1.46 -15.44
C PRO A 2 -16.51 0.69 -14.63
N GLN A 3 -16.64 -0.63 -14.87
CA GLN A 3 -17.50 -1.50 -14.09
C GLN A 3 -17.19 -1.46 -12.58
N TRP A 4 -15.91 -1.43 -12.18
CA TRP A 4 -15.53 -1.33 -10.78
C TRP A 4 -16.06 -0.04 -10.14
N LYS A 5 -15.99 1.08 -10.86
CA LYS A 5 -16.53 2.35 -10.37
C LYS A 5 -18.06 2.32 -10.29
N GLU A 6 -18.73 1.72 -11.27
CA GLU A 6 -20.19 1.52 -11.28
C GLU A 6 -20.65 0.63 -10.11
N ASP A 7 -19.85 -0.37 -9.75
CA ASP A 7 -20.09 -1.27 -8.62
C ASP A 7 -19.72 -0.63 -7.26
N GLY A 8 -19.23 0.61 -7.25
CA GLY A 8 -18.97 1.39 -6.04
C GLY A 8 -17.54 1.30 -5.50
N LEU A 9 -16.58 0.78 -6.27
CA LEU A 9 -15.17 0.85 -5.88
C LEU A 9 -14.66 2.29 -6.01
N ASP A 10 -14.08 2.83 -4.94
CA ASP A 10 -13.53 4.19 -4.92
C ASP A 10 -12.00 4.24 -5.05
N ALA A 11 -11.31 3.21 -4.58
CA ALA A 11 -9.86 3.15 -4.56
C ALA A 11 -9.33 1.72 -4.77
N PHE A 12 -8.09 1.60 -5.22
CA PHE A 12 -7.34 0.35 -5.23
C PHE A 12 -5.84 0.59 -5.03
N THR A 13 -5.14 -0.41 -4.50
CA THR A 13 -3.69 -0.39 -4.37
C THR A 13 -3.03 -0.92 -5.65
N LEU A 14 -1.97 -0.24 -6.09
CA LEU A 14 -1.15 -0.63 -7.22
C LEU A 14 0.32 -0.60 -6.79
N GLY A 15 0.99 -1.75 -6.83
CA GLY A 15 2.41 -1.83 -6.53
C GLY A 15 3.29 -1.36 -7.68
N VAL A 16 4.27 -0.50 -7.39
CA VAL A 16 5.39 -0.21 -8.28
C VAL A 16 6.32 -1.42 -8.27
N GLN A 17 6.78 -1.81 -7.08
CA GLN A 17 7.27 -3.18 -6.84
C GLN A 17 6.08 -4.10 -6.61
N GLY A 18 6.23 -5.38 -6.92
CA GLY A 18 5.19 -6.36 -6.62
C GLY A 18 5.70 -7.57 -5.87
N GLY A 19 4.76 -8.30 -5.30
CA GLY A 19 4.99 -9.51 -4.54
C GLY A 19 4.81 -10.79 -5.33
N SER A 20 4.45 -11.83 -4.58
CA SER A 20 4.22 -13.16 -5.12
C SER A 20 3.01 -13.19 -6.03
N PRO A 21 3.10 -13.80 -7.22
CA PRO A 21 1.95 -14.06 -8.08
C PRO A 21 1.07 -15.21 -7.54
N GLN A 22 1.42 -15.82 -6.40
CA GLN A 22 0.75 -16.98 -5.80
C GLN A 22 0.00 -16.61 -4.50
N GLY A 23 -0.21 -15.33 -4.22
CA GLY A 23 -0.79 -14.88 -2.96
C GLY A 23 0.20 -14.99 -1.81
N TYR A 24 -0.29 -15.40 -0.63
CA TYR A 24 0.56 -15.56 0.55
C TYR A 24 1.71 -16.55 0.29
N SER A 25 2.94 -16.03 0.35
CA SER A 25 4.15 -16.80 0.06
C SER A 25 5.25 -16.46 1.05
N VAL A 26 5.93 -17.49 1.55
CA VAL A 26 7.09 -17.33 2.44
C VAL A 26 8.32 -16.89 1.65
N GLU A 27 8.57 -17.55 0.53
CA GLU A 27 9.69 -17.24 -0.37
C GLU A 27 9.25 -16.27 -1.47
N GLN A 28 10.12 -15.32 -1.84
CA GLN A 28 9.88 -14.33 -2.89
C GLN A 28 11.00 -14.34 -3.94
N PRO A 29 11.21 -15.45 -4.69
CA PRO A 29 12.30 -15.54 -5.66
C PRO A 29 12.06 -14.69 -6.92
N TRP A 30 10.83 -14.21 -7.13
CA TRP A 30 10.47 -13.44 -8.33
C TRP A 30 11.15 -12.08 -8.34
N ASP A 31 11.62 -11.67 -9.53
CA ASP A 31 12.10 -10.33 -9.78
C ASP A 31 10.96 -9.45 -10.28
N ASN A 32 10.48 -8.60 -9.38
CA ASN A 32 9.42 -7.64 -9.62
C ASN A 32 9.86 -6.26 -9.07
N ALA A 33 11.11 -5.89 -9.37
CA ALA A 33 11.81 -4.86 -8.62
C ALA A 33 11.58 -3.42 -9.10
N ALA A 34 11.02 -3.23 -10.31
CA ALA A 34 10.69 -1.97 -11.00
C ALA A 34 11.79 -0.89 -11.13
N PHE A 35 12.83 -0.97 -10.33
CA PHE A 35 13.94 -0.04 -10.18
C PHE A 35 15.26 -0.70 -10.55
N THR A 36 16.22 0.09 -11.02
CA THR A 36 17.63 -0.34 -11.08
C THR A 36 18.21 -0.43 -9.66
N PRO A 37 19.38 -1.06 -9.46
CA PRO A 37 20.05 -1.07 -8.15
C PRO A 37 20.33 0.33 -7.57
N GLU A 38 20.45 1.34 -8.43
CA GLU A 38 20.63 2.75 -8.06
C GLU A 38 19.29 3.49 -7.81
N GLY A 39 18.16 2.80 -7.84
CA GLY A 39 16.83 3.37 -7.57
C GLY A 39 16.19 4.09 -8.76
N ALA A 40 16.67 3.90 -10.00
CA ALA A 40 16.02 4.52 -11.16
C ALA A 40 14.78 3.71 -11.57
N LEU A 41 13.60 4.34 -11.67
CA LEU A 41 12.38 3.68 -12.17
C LEU A 41 12.56 3.30 -13.64
N THR A 42 12.39 2.03 -13.96
CA THR A 42 12.57 1.52 -15.32
C THR A 42 11.44 1.97 -16.25
N ALA A 43 11.77 2.23 -17.53
CA ALA A 43 10.81 2.70 -18.52
C ALA A 43 9.65 1.70 -18.73
N ALA A 44 9.96 0.40 -18.80
CA ALA A 44 8.96 -0.65 -19.00
C ALA A 44 7.90 -0.69 -17.89
N TYR A 45 8.31 -0.55 -16.62
CA TYR A 45 7.35 -0.48 -15.51
C TYR A 45 6.56 0.82 -15.54
N ARG A 46 7.22 1.95 -15.80
CA ARG A 46 6.57 3.25 -15.93
C ARG A 46 5.45 3.23 -16.97
N GLU A 47 5.75 2.77 -18.20
CA GLU A 47 4.77 2.70 -19.31
C GLU A 47 3.61 1.75 -19.02
N ARG A 48 3.85 0.66 -18.28
CA ARG A 48 2.79 -0.28 -17.89
C ARG A 48 1.86 0.34 -16.85
N LEU A 49 2.42 0.94 -15.81
CA LEU A 49 1.67 1.53 -14.70
C LEU A 49 0.91 2.78 -15.16
N GLU A 50 1.50 3.59 -16.04
CA GLU A 50 0.89 4.78 -16.63
C GLU A 50 -0.50 4.51 -17.20
N LYS A 51 -0.66 3.44 -17.99
CA LYS A 51 -1.96 3.06 -18.58
C LYS A 51 -3.05 2.82 -17.55
N ILE A 52 -2.68 2.26 -16.38
CA ILE A 52 -3.61 1.97 -15.31
C ILE A 52 -3.96 3.26 -14.56
N ILE A 53 -2.95 4.07 -14.24
CA ILE A 53 -3.14 5.30 -13.47
C ILE A 53 -3.88 6.36 -14.29
N GLU A 54 -3.59 6.50 -15.59
CA GLU A 54 -4.31 7.43 -16.48
C GLU A 54 -5.80 7.12 -16.56
N GLU A 55 -6.16 5.85 -16.71
CA GLU A 55 -7.56 5.44 -16.77
C GLU A 55 -8.26 5.58 -15.40
N ALA A 56 -7.56 5.26 -14.31
CA ALA A 56 -8.07 5.49 -12.96
C ALA A 56 -8.34 6.97 -12.70
N ASP A 57 -7.39 7.85 -13.05
CA ASP A 57 -7.51 9.30 -12.90
C ASP A 57 -8.67 9.85 -13.75
N ARG A 58 -8.81 9.39 -15.00
CA ARG A 58 -9.93 9.76 -15.88
C ARG A 58 -11.29 9.38 -15.29
N LEU A 59 -11.36 8.25 -14.57
CA LEU A 59 -12.58 7.75 -13.93
C LEU A 59 -12.80 8.31 -12.51
N GLY A 60 -11.85 9.06 -11.96
CA GLY A 60 -11.89 9.52 -10.56
C GLY A 60 -11.74 8.38 -9.55
N LEU A 61 -11.08 7.27 -9.92
CA LEU A 61 -10.66 6.22 -9.01
C LEU A 61 -9.34 6.62 -8.34
N VAL A 62 -9.26 6.43 -7.03
CA VAL A 62 -8.04 6.71 -6.27
C VAL A 62 -7.07 5.53 -6.37
N VAL A 63 -5.85 5.79 -6.82
CA VAL A 63 -4.75 4.82 -6.81
C VAL A 63 -3.91 5.04 -5.55
N ILE A 64 -3.80 4.02 -4.70
CA ILE A 64 -2.80 3.97 -3.63
C ILE A 64 -1.56 3.32 -4.25
N LEU A 65 -0.59 4.14 -4.64
CA LEU A 65 0.61 3.66 -5.32
C LEU A 65 1.65 3.25 -4.28
N ASP A 66 1.78 1.93 -4.06
CA ASP A 66 2.75 1.32 -3.16
C ASP A 66 4.12 1.23 -3.83
N ILE A 67 5.15 1.81 -3.20
CA ILE A 67 6.47 1.93 -3.82
C ILE A 67 7.32 0.68 -3.58
N PHE A 68 7.38 0.19 -2.34
CA PHE A 68 8.29 -0.89 -1.96
C PHE A 68 7.57 -2.11 -1.40
N TYR A 69 7.87 -3.26 -1.98
CA TYR A 69 7.35 -4.54 -1.54
C TYR A 69 8.46 -5.38 -0.90
N HIS A 70 8.15 -6.07 0.19
CA HIS A 70 9.12 -6.91 0.86
C HIS A 70 9.59 -8.07 -0.04
N GLY A 71 10.86 -8.44 0.05
CA GLY A 71 11.46 -9.41 -0.89
C GLY A 71 11.89 -8.79 -2.24
N GLN A 72 11.62 -7.51 -2.48
CA GLN A 72 12.19 -6.76 -3.62
C GLN A 72 13.28 -5.76 -3.21
N ASP A 73 13.24 -5.27 -1.97
CA ASP A 73 14.10 -4.20 -1.46
C ASP A 73 15.61 -4.52 -1.49
N HIS A 74 15.99 -5.79 -1.30
CA HIS A 74 17.39 -6.24 -1.33
C HIS A 74 18.10 -6.00 -2.68
N ARG A 75 17.35 -5.70 -3.74
CA ARG A 75 17.88 -5.35 -5.06
C ARG A 75 18.33 -3.89 -5.15
N LEU A 76 17.84 -3.03 -4.26
CA LEU A 76 18.34 -1.65 -4.11
C LEU A 76 19.67 -1.69 -3.35
N ARG A 77 20.66 -0.95 -3.86
CA ARG A 77 22.03 -0.99 -3.34
C ARG A 77 22.13 -0.48 -1.90
N ASP A 78 21.49 0.65 -1.63
CA ASP A 78 21.71 1.45 -0.43
C ASP A 78 20.59 2.46 -0.18
N GLU A 79 20.67 3.18 0.95
CA GLU A 79 19.70 4.23 1.30
C GLU A 79 19.59 5.35 0.25
N PRO A 80 20.68 5.84 -0.39
CA PRO A 80 20.58 6.73 -1.54
C PRO A 80 19.71 6.18 -2.69
N ALA A 81 19.86 4.89 -3.03
CA ALA A 81 19.01 4.26 -4.04
C ALA A 81 17.52 4.25 -3.64
N ILE A 82 17.21 3.94 -2.38
CA ILE A 82 15.84 3.98 -1.83
C ILE A 82 15.24 5.38 -1.95
N ARG A 83 15.97 6.42 -1.50
CA ARG A 83 15.50 7.81 -1.59
C ARG A 83 15.33 8.26 -3.03
N ARG A 84 16.21 7.81 -3.93
CA ARG A 84 16.08 8.09 -5.37
C ARG A 84 14.83 7.44 -5.96
N ALA A 85 14.54 6.18 -5.63
CA ALA A 85 13.34 5.50 -6.10
C ALA A 85 12.05 6.25 -5.73
N ILE A 86 11.94 6.71 -4.48
CA ILE A 86 10.83 7.59 -4.04
C ILE A 86 10.80 8.88 -4.86
N THR A 87 11.95 9.53 -5.06
CA THR A 87 12.03 10.76 -5.84
C THR A 87 11.54 10.58 -7.28
N GLU A 88 11.98 9.50 -7.96
CA GLU A 88 11.59 9.19 -9.32
C GLU A 88 10.07 8.97 -9.45
N VAL A 89 9.46 8.23 -8.52
CA VAL A 89 8.01 7.99 -8.49
C VAL A 89 7.24 9.29 -8.20
N CYS A 90 7.60 10.03 -7.15
CA CYS A 90 6.87 11.25 -6.79
C CYS A 90 6.97 12.31 -7.90
N VAL A 91 8.15 12.53 -8.49
CA VAL A 91 8.33 13.48 -9.60
C VAL A 91 7.53 13.05 -10.83
N TRP A 92 7.50 11.76 -11.14
CA TRP A 92 6.71 11.23 -12.25
C TRP A 92 5.21 11.53 -12.07
N VAL A 93 4.61 11.06 -10.97
CA VAL A 93 3.18 11.29 -10.67
C VAL A 93 2.86 12.78 -10.64
N LEU A 94 3.74 13.59 -10.08
CA LEU A 94 3.55 15.03 -10.00
C LEU A 94 3.54 15.69 -11.39
N ARG A 95 4.45 15.31 -12.28
CA ARG A 95 4.57 15.84 -13.65
C ARG A 95 3.48 15.34 -14.59
N SER A 96 2.97 14.12 -14.38
CA SER A 96 1.83 13.60 -15.15
C SER A 96 0.54 14.37 -14.90
N GLY A 97 0.46 15.11 -13.78
CA GLY A 97 -0.69 15.96 -13.48
C GLY A 97 -1.89 15.23 -12.85
N TRP A 98 -1.80 13.91 -12.66
CA TRP A 98 -2.83 13.09 -12.01
C TRP A 98 -3.22 13.66 -10.65
N ARG A 99 -4.52 13.62 -10.37
CA ARG A 99 -5.17 14.18 -9.19
C ARG A 99 -5.59 13.10 -8.20
N HIS A 100 -5.76 11.86 -8.65
CA HIS A 100 -6.30 10.77 -7.84
C HIS A 100 -5.23 9.72 -7.45
N VAL A 101 -4.04 10.17 -7.05
CA VAL A 101 -2.94 9.28 -6.61
C VAL A 101 -2.49 9.62 -5.18
N LEU A 102 -2.53 8.61 -4.31
CA LEU A 102 -1.93 8.60 -2.98
C LEU A 102 -0.64 7.77 -3.03
N ILE A 103 0.31 8.07 -2.15
CA ILE A 103 1.56 7.32 -2.04
C ILE A 103 1.57 6.48 -0.77
N GLU A 104 1.86 5.20 -0.94
CA GLU A 104 2.26 4.29 0.12
C GLU A 104 3.77 4.02 -0.03
N ILE A 105 4.56 4.33 1.01
CA ILE A 105 6.01 4.15 0.94
C ILE A 105 6.36 2.68 0.79
N ALA A 106 5.74 1.82 1.60
CA ALA A 106 6.03 0.41 1.63
C ALA A 106 4.89 -0.37 2.29
N ASN A 107 4.69 -1.58 1.78
CA ASN A 107 3.75 -2.57 2.29
C ASN A 107 4.21 -3.18 3.63
N GLU A 108 3.40 -3.10 4.69
CA GLU A 108 3.56 -3.87 5.93
C GLU A 108 4.92 -3.68 6.65
N VAL A 109 5.28 -2.43 6.95
CA VAL A 109 6.62 -2.07 7.45
C VAL A 109 6.96 -2.59 8.86
N ASN A 110 5.96 -3.05 9.61
CA ASN A 110 6.13 -3.73 10.90
C ASN A 110 6.34 -5.24 10.78
N TRP A 111 6.45 -5.78 9.56
CA TRP A 111 6.89 -7.15 9.36
C TRP A 111 8.43 -7.23 9.43
N HIS A 112 8.96 -7.12 10.65
CA HIS A 112 10.38 -6.81 10.94
C HIS A 112 11.44 -7.68 10.23
N HIS A 113 11.10 -8.90 9.82
CA HIS A 113 12.01 -9.85 9.15
C HIS A 113 12.03 -9.76 7.62
N HIS A 114 11.12 -9.02 7.00
CA HIS A 114 10.85 -9.12 5.55
C HIS A 114 11.52 -8.03 4.70
N TYR A 115 11.90 -6.91 5.31
CA TYR A 115 12.78 -5.91 4.68
C TYR A 115 14.25 -6.11 5.10
N THR A 116 15.15 -6.02 4.13
CA THR A 116 16.61 -6.03 4.35
C THR A 116 17.13 -4.64 4.74
N HIS A 117 16.55 -3.58 4.16
CA HIS A 117 16.95 -2.20 4.47
C HIS A 117 16.25 -1.66 5.71
N SER A 118 17.03 -1.28 6.73
CA SER A 118 16.49 -0.73 7.97
C SER A 118 15.68 0.57 7.79
N LEU A 119 16.00 1.35 6.74
CA LEU A 119 15.32 2.60 6.42
C LEU A 119 13.84 2.42 6.04
N ILE A 120 13.45 1.25 5.51
CA ILE A 120 12.07 0.95 5.10
C ILE A 120 11.22 0.43 6.27
N LYS A 121 11.84 -0.01 7.36
CA LYS A 121 11.13 -0.61 8.50
C LYS A 121 10.41 0.43 9.36
N ALA A 122 9.43 -0.02 10.14
CA ALA A 122 8.59 0.77 11.02
C ALA A 122 9.34 1.80 11.89
N GLU A 123 10.56 1.49 12.31
CA GLU A 123 11.39 2.35 13.16
C GLU A 123 11.89 3.61 12.43
N ARG A 124 12.08 3.54 11.10
CA ARG A 124 12.74 4.58 10.30
C ARG A 124 11.96 5.07 9.08
N VAL A 125 10.91 4.36 8.66
CA VAL A 125 10.13 4.72 7.46
C VAL A 125 9.52 6.13 7.49
N HIS A 126 9.30 6.70 8.68
CA HIS A 126 8.92 8.12 8.83
C HIS A 126 9.88 9.09 8.12
N GLU A 127 11.18 8.76 8.04
CA GLU A 127 12.16 9.53 7.27
C GLU A 127 11.86 9.52 5.76
N LEU A 128 11.29 8.44 5.25
CA LEU A 128 10.91 8.28 3.84
C LEU A 128 9.58 8.98 3.55
N ILE A 129 8.63 8.96 4.49
CA ILE A 129 7.40 9.76 4.41
C ILE A 129 7.74 11.26 4.34
N ALA A 130 8.61 11.73 5.24
CA ALA A 130 9.07 13.12 5.23
C ALA A 130 9.80 13.48 3.93
N HIS A 131 10.66 12.58 3.42
CA HIS A 131 11.34 12.76 2.12
C HIS A 131 10.33 12.89 0.98
N ALA A 132 9.36 11.98 0.86
CA ALA A 132 8.33 12.04 -0.17
C ALA A 132 7.50 13.33 -0.12
N LYS A 133 7.11 13.78 1.09
CA LYS A 133 6.35 15.03 1.29
C LYS A 133 7.15 16.28 0.93
N SER A 134 8.48 16.23 0.98
CA SER A 134 9.36 17.35 0.60
C SER A 134 9.42 17.58 -0.92
N ILE A 135 9.05 16.57 -1.70
CA ILE A 135 9.09 16.62 -3.16
C ILE A 135 7.87 17.40 -3.65
N THR A 136 8.14 18.48 -4.38
CA THR A 136 7.09 19.32 -4.95
C THR A 136 7.33 19.57 -6.44
N HIS A 137 6.24 19.80 -7.17
CA HIS A 137 6.25 20.26 -8.55
C HIS A 137 5.15 21.29 -8.71
N GLU A 138 5.50 22.48 -9.18
CA GLU A 138 4.56 23.60 -9.37
C GLU A 138 3.72 23.91 -8.11
N GLY A 139 4.34 23.82 -6.93
CA GLY A 139 3.69 24.08 -5.64
C GLY A 139 2.79 22.94 -5.13
N ARG A 140 2.64 21.84 -5.88
CA ARG A 140 1.90 20.65 -5.46
C ARG A 140 2.83 19.60 -4.86
N ARG A 141 2.34 18.88 -3.85
CA ARG A 141 2.92 17.64 -3.31
C ARG A 141 1.88 16.51 -3.30
N LEU A 142 2.34 15.28 -3.11
CA LEU A 142 1.47 14.10 -2.94
C LEU A 142 1.13 13.89 -1.46
N LEU A 143 0.01 13.20 -1.20
CA LEU A 143 -0.33 12.70 0.14
C LEU A 143 0.36 11.35 0.35
N VAL A 144 0.98 11.16 1.52
CA VAL A 144 1.89 10.04 1.76
C VAL A 144 1.57 9.32 3.07
N SER A 145 1.62 8.00 3.04
CA SER A 145 1.56 7.11 4.20
C SER A 145 2.39 5.84 3.97
N THR A 146 2.24 4.85 4.85
CA THR A 146 2.78 3.48 4.73
C THR A 146 1.88 2.53 5.52
N SER A 147 1.75 1.27 5.11
CA SER A 147 0.87 0.32 5.79
C SER A 147 1.54 -0.47 6.91
N PHE A 148 0.72 -0.93 7.84
CA PHE A 148 1.10 -1.77 8.97
C PHE A 148 0.14 -2.97 9.06
N LEU A 149 0.69 -4.14 9.35
CA LEU A 149 -0.08 -5.33 9.72
C LEU A 149 -0.93 -5.10 10.97
N ALA A 150 -1.99 -5.90 11.14
CA ALA A 150 -2.79 -6.01 12.36
C ALA A 150 -2.04 -6.67 13.54
N HIS A 151 -0.77 -6.34 13.74
CA HIS A 151 0.10 -6.91 14.79
C HIS A 151 0.83 -5.81 15.57
N PRO A 152 1.02 -5.96 16.90
CA PRO A 152 1.83 -5.02 17.68
C PRO A 152 3.32 -4.99 17.29
N PRO A 153 3.99 -3.82 17.32
CA PRO A 153 3.39 -2.51 17.49
C PRO A 153 2.56 -2.11 16.26
N LEU A 154 1.34 -1.60 16.51
CA LEU A 154 0.36 -1.34 15.44
C LEU A 154 0.81 -0.24 14.49
N ILE A 155 1.26 0.90 15.02
CA ILE A 155 1.85 2.00 14.25
C ILE A 155 2.73 2.84 15.19
N THR A 156 3.81 3.41 14.68
CA THR A 156 4.73 4.20 15.52
C THR A 156 4.29 5.66 15.63
N GLU A 157 4.56 6.31 16.76
CA GLU A 157 4.29 7.75 16.97
C GLU A 157 4.91 8.61 15.86
N ARG A 158 6.14 8.28 15.43
CA ARG A 158 6.84 9.04 14.38
C ARG A 158 6.16 8.90 13.02
N VAL A 159 5.65 7.71 12.69
CA VAL A 159 4.86 7.53 11.46
C VAL A 159 3.55 8.29 11.57
N LEU A 160 2.85 8.23 12.70
CA LEU A 160 1.60 8.97 12.90
C LEU A 160 1.78 10.48 12.78
N ALA A 161 2.87 11.03 13.30
CA ALA A 161 3.19 12.44 13.19
C ALA A 161 3.44 12.87 11.73
N GLU A 162 4.09 12.02 10.94
CA GLU A 162 4.49 12.35 9.56
C GLU A 162 3.44 12.03 8.50
N ALA A 163 2.66 10.95 8.65
CA ALA A 163 1.74 10.48 7.61
C ALA A 163 0.54 11.43 7.40
N ASP A 164 0.11 11.60 6.15
CA ASP A 164 -1.07 12.40 5.79
C ASP A 164 -2.39 11.66 6.06
N PHE A 165 -2.35 10.33 6.08
CA PHE A 165 -3.45 9.41 6.37
C PHE A 165 -2.87 8.13 7.00
N VAL A 166 -3.70 7.27 7.59
CA VAL A 166 -3.26 6.02 8.21
C VAL A 166 -3.68 4.83 7.36
N LEU A 167 -2.73 3.93 7.10
CA LEU A 167 -2.96 2.64 6.43
C LEU A 167 -2.73 1.50 7.42
N LEU A 168 -3.70 0.61 7.52
CA LEU A 168 -3.66 -0.61 8.31
C LEU A 168 -4.09 -1.78 7.44
N HIS A 169 -3.59 -2.96 7.73
CA HIS A 169 -4.09 -4.21 7.17
C HIS A 169 -4.97 -4.90 8.23
N GLY A 170 -6.05 -5.55 7.80
CA GLY A 170 -6.97 -6.33 8.63
C GLY A 170 -6.69 -7.84 8.57
N ASN A 171 -5.75 -8.26 7.73
CA ASN A 171 -5.45 -9.66 7.42
C ASN A 171 -5.22 -10.50 8.68
N GLY A 172 -5.80 -11.69 8.72
CA GLY A 172 -5.65 -12.64 9.84
C GLY A 172 -6.22 -12.18 11.19
N THR A 173 -6.91 -11.04 11.24
CA THR A 173 -7.55 -10.54 12.46
C THR A 173 -8.70 -11.47 12.88
N PRO A 174 -8.75 -11.98 14.13
CA PRO A 174 -9.66 -13.08 14.49
C PRO A 174 -11.14 -12.71 14.59
N ALA A 175 -11.48 -11.42 14.70
CA ALA A 175 -12.85 -10.97 14.87
C ALA A 175 -13.05 -9.53 14.38
N PRO A 176 -14.25 -9.17 13.86
CA PRO A 176 -14.51 -7.82 13.36
C PRO A 176 -14.29 -6.71 14.40
N ASP A 177 -14.57 -6.97 15.68
CA ASP A 177 -14.44 -5.96 16.74
C ASP A 177 -12.99 -5.46 16.90
N ARG A 178 -12.01 -6.29 16.55
CA ARG A 178 -10.60 -5.93 16.61
C ARG A 178 -10.26 -4.78 15.67
N LEU A 179 -10.92 -4.64 14.52
CA LEU A 179 -10.72 -3.47 13.63
C LEU A 179 -11.12 -2.16 14.33
N ARG A 180 -12.18 -2.18 15.15
CA ARG A 180 -12.58 -0.98 15.93
C ARG A 180 -11.56 -0.66 17.00
N GLU A 181 -11.09 -1.69 17.71
CA GLU A 181 -10.05 -1.54 18.72
C GLU A 181 -8.76 -0.97 18.12
N MET A 182 -8.35 -1.44 16.93
CA MET A 182 -7.18 -0.90 16.20
C MET A 182 -7.37 0.59 15.88
N VAL A 183 -8.55 1.00 15.42
CA VAL A 183 -8.85 2.41 15.15
C VAL A 183 -8.73 3.26 16.42
N GLU A 184 -9.25 2.78 17.54
CA GLU A 184 -9.17 3.51 18.81
C GLU A 184 -7.74 3.53 19.39
N GLU A 185 -6.97 2.44 19.23
CA GLU A 185 -5.55 2.38 19.58
C GLU A 185 -4.74 3.41 18.77
N VAL A 186 -4.96 3.50 17.45
CA VAL A 186 -4.32 4.52 16.60
C VAL A 186 -4.66 5.93 17.07
N LYS A 187 -5.93 6.23 17.32
CA LYS A 187 -6.36 7.56 17.78
C LYS A 187 -5.80 7.92 19.16
N ALA A 188 -5.59 6.94 20.02
CA ALA A 188 -5.01 7.12 21.35
C ALA A 188 -3.47 7.21 21.36
N THR A 189 -2.81 6.84 20.26
CA THR A 189 -1.35 6.82 20.18
C THR A 189 -0.81 8.25 20.00
N PRO A 190 0.22 8.65 20.77
CA PRO A 190 0.90 9.93 20.55
C PRO A 190 1.34 10.12 19.10
N GLY A 191 1.28 11.36 18.62
CA GLY A 191 1.56 11.71 17.23
C GLY A 191 0.34 11.62 16.31
N TYR A 192 -0.75 10.98 16.70
CA TYR A 192 -1.99 11.05 15.94
C TYR A 192 -2.56 12.48 15.92
N THR A 193 -2.94 12.91 14.73
CA THR A 193 -3.77 14.10 14.50
C THR A 193 -5.00 13.66 13.70
N PRO A 194 -6.14 14.38 13.79
CA PRO A 194 -7.34 14.01 13.02
C PRO A 194 -7.03 13.87 11.52
N LYS A 195 -7.00 12.62 11.04
CA LYS A 195 -6.71 12.24 9.66
C LYS A 195 -7.42 10.93 9.30
N PRO A 196 -7.69 10.68 8.00
CA PRO A 196 -8.35 9.46 7.56
C PRO A 196 -7.60 8.19 7.98
N ILE A 197 -8.36 7.15 8.34
CA ILE A 197 -7.84 5.81 8.61
C ILE A 197 -8.48 4.87 7.59
N MET A 198 -7.67 4.03 6.97
CA MET A 198 -8.10 3.07 5.97
C MET A 198 -7.47 1.71 6.27
N PHE A 199 -8.30 0.68 6.31
CA PHE A 199 -7.83 -0.67 6.13
C PHE A 199 -7.71 -0.91 4.62
N ASN A 200 -6.49 -0.87 4.05
CA ASN A 200 -6.29 -1.01 2.59
C ASN A 200 -6.16 -2.46 2.13
N GLU A 201 -6.06 -3.40 3.07
CA GLU A 201 -5.98 -4.83 2.82
C GLU A 201 -6.70 -5.59 3.94
N ASP A 202 -7.58 -6.54 3.61
CA ASP A 202 -8.25 -7.44 4.56
C ASP A 202 -8.82 -8.66 3.80
N ASP A 203 -8.52 -9.87 4.29
CA ASP A 203 -8.86 -11.16 3.67
C ASP A 203 -10.13 -11.84 4.25
N HIS A 204 -11.01 -11.08 4.89
CA HIS A 204 -12.26 -11.60 5.45
C HIS A 204 -13.47 -11.36 4.54
N PHE A 205 -14.21 -12.44 4.26
CA PHE A 205 -15.28 -12.47 3.25
C PHE A 205 -16.68 -12.78 3.81
N ASP A 206 -16.89 -12.66 5.12
CA ASP A 206 -18.15 -12.97 5.82
C ASP A 206 -19.28 -11.93 5.56
N PHE A 207 -19.43 -11.44 4.32
CA PHE A 207 -20.37 -10.35 3.97
C PHE A 207 -21.84 -10.70 4.24
N ASP A 208 -22.20 -11.98 4.22
CA ASP A 208 -23.55 -12.46 4.54
C ASP A 208 -23.89 -12.36 6.05
N ARG A 209 -22.89 -12.12 6.91
CA ARG A 209 -23.12 -11.98 8.35
C ARG A 209 -23.60 -10.56 8.67
N PRO A 210 -24.45 -10.38 9.69
CA PRO A 210 -24.83 -9.03 10.13
C PRO A 210 -23.61 -8.25 10.66
N HIS A 211 -22.62 -8.97 11.20
CA HIS A 211 -21.40 -8.45 11.78
C HIS A 211 -20.18 -9.07 11.08
N HIS A 212 -19.44 -8.25 10.32
CA HIS A 212 -18.22 -8.64 9.59
C HIS A 212 -17.23 -7.46 9.55
N HIS A 213 -16.01 -7.71 9.07
CA HIS A 213 -14.88 -6.78 9.13
C HIS A 213 -15.18 -5.43 8.48
N MET A 214 -15.63 -5.41 7.23
CA MET A 214 -16.03 -4.17 6.56
C MET A 214 -17.03 -3.34 7.37
N LYS A 215 -18.11 -3.94 7.91
CA LYS A 215 -19.08 -3.20 8.75
C LYS A 215 -18.44 -2.68 10.04
N ALA A 216 -17.52 -3.43 10.63
CA ALA A 216 -16.82 -3.00 11.84
C ALA A 216 -15.89 -1.80 11.57
N ALA A 217 -15.11 -1.82 10.47
CA ALA A 217 -14.31 -0.68 10.03
C ALA A 217 -15.18 0.57 9.77
N LEU A 218 -16.26 0.42 8.99
CA LEU A 218 -17.16 1.53 8.68
C LEU A 218 -17.81 2.13 9.93
N ALA A 219 -18.24 1.28 10.88
CA ALA A 219 -18.77 1.74 12.16
C ALA A 219 -17.74 2.51 13.00
N ALA A 220 -16.44 2.25 12.82
CA ALA A 220 -15.34 2.99 13.44
C ALA A 220 -14.90 4.22 12.63
N SER A 221 -15.62 4.57 11.55
CA SER A 221 -15.26 5.64 10.61
C SER A 221 -13.91 5.41 9.89
N ALA A 222 -13.59 4.16 9.59
CA ALA A 222 -12.45 3.77 8.76
C ALA A 222 -12.92 3.13 7.45
N SER A 223 -12.23 3.41 6.35
CA SER A 223 -12.43 2.71 5.07
C SER A 223 -11.97 1.26 5.18
N TRP A 224 -12.46 0.39 4.30
CA TRP A 224 -12.12 -1.03 4.27
C TRP A 224 -11.85 -1.51 2.84
N GLY A 225 -10.77 -2.25 2.65
CA GLY A 225 -10.28 -2.74 1.37
C GLY A 225 -10.30 -4.26 1.33
N TYR A 226 -10.91 -4.79 0.27
CA TYR A 226 -10.94 -6.22 -0.02
C TYR A 226 -9.59 -6.68 -0.55
N PHE A 227 -9.04 -7.75 0.03
CA PHE A 227 -7.88 -8.45 -0.48
C PHE A 227 -8.20 -9.89 -0.82
N ASP A 228 -8.00 -10.25 -2.08
CA ASP A 228 -8.02 -11.63 -2.54
C ASP A 228 -6.59 -12.06 -2.82
N PRO A 229 -5.98 -12.94 -2.01
CA PRO A 229 -4.66 -13.49 -2.31
C PRO A 229 -4.68 -14.39 -3.57
N GLY A 230 -5.87 -14.68 -4.10
CA GLY A 230 -6.10 -15.61 -5.18
C GLY A 230 -6.04 -17.05 -4.69
N SER A 231 -6.97 -17.89 -5.15
CA SER A 231 -6.70 -19.32 -5.28
C SER A 231 -6.04 -19.53 -6.64
N VAL A 232 -4.83 -20.11 -6.69
CA VAL A 232 -4.08 -20.55 -7.89
C VAL A 232 -4.68 -19.99 -9.18
N THR A 233 -4.34 -18.74 -9.55
CA THR A 233 -4.67 -18.06 -10.82
C THR A 233 -6.06 -18.32 -11.43
N THR A 234 -6.75 -17.28 -11.85
CA THR A 234 -8.05 -17.29 -12.56
C THR A 234 -8.17 -18.14 -13.85
N ASP A 235 -7.35 -19.17 -14.10
CA ASP A 235 -7.60 -20.29 -15.01
C ASP A 235 -7.61 -21.62 -14.23
N PRO A 236 -8.76 -22.33 -14.12
CA PRO A 236 -8.71 -23.74 -13.72
C PRO A 236 -7.91 -24.52 -14.79
N PRO A 237 -7.03 -25.46 -14.41
CA PRO A 237 -6.31 -26.27 -15.38
C PRO A 237 -7.32 -26.96 -16.31
N SER A 238 -7.12 -26.79 -17.62
CA SER A 238 -7.93 -27.48 -18.62
C SER A 238 -7.82 -29.00 -18.43
N ALA A 239 -8.90 -29.72 -18.71
CA ALA A 239 -8.99 -31.16 -18.45
C ALA A 239 -7.99 -32.02 -19.25
N ASP A 240 -7.17 -31.43 -20.12
CA ASP A 240 -6.21 -32.12 -20.98
C ASP A 240 -4.80 -32.30 -20.37
N ASP A 241 -4.54 -31.79 -19.15
CA ASP A 241 -3.23 -31.94 -18.47
C ASP A 241 -3.20 -33.09 -17.42
N ARG A 242 -3.87 -34.22 -17.68
CA ARG A 242 -3.73 -35.45 -16.86
C ARG A 242 -3.39 -36.68 -17.67
#